data_AF-G0LBA2-F1
#
_entry.id   AF-G0LBA2-F1
#
_cell.length_a   1.000
_cell.length_b   1.000
_cell.length_c   1.000
_cell.angle_alpha   90.00
_cell.angle_beta   90.00
_cell.angle_gamma   90.00
#
_symmetry.space_group_name_H-M   'P 1'
#
loop_
_entity.id
_entity.type
_entity.pdbx_description
1 polymer ?
#
loop_
_entity_poly.entity_id
_entity_poly.type
_entity_poly.pdbx_seq_one_letter_code
_entity_poly.pdbx_strand_id
1 'polypeptide(L)'
;MMKNRFKTGCRLMGGLSVLVLLTVLAACSKDADMDNDSEDKTDVIDVVDEADDTYKTDESDETDETEGVGNSPCTDVANYIFKEKNGLVNVEFENAQFPDGWVLKDDGDSFSGKGYMVWEGDQYLGSPGNGKTSFKIEIKNTGTYRFLWKSAVKSGNSGSDHNDTWLRFNDADDFYAQKDDSIVYPKDTGKTPNPEGASKDGWFKIYRSGNNLDFKWQSSTFDNNGHNIYVVFAKAGVYTMEISARSSGHGIDRFILFNDSITQADAISDDANLSETRCN
;
A
#
# COMPACT_ATOMS: atom_id res chain seq x y z
N MET A 1 -32.77 22.40 -55.46
CA MET A 1 -33.87 23.17 -54.83
C MET A 1 -33.67 23.12 -53.32
N MET A 2 -33.68 24.30 -52.66
CA MET A 2 -33.81 24.58 -51.21
C MET A 2 -32.77 23.93 -50.26
N LYS A 3 -31.72 24.59 -49.74
CA LYS A 3 -31.58 25.79 -48.88
C LYS A 3 -32.43 25.80 -47.60
N ASN A 4 -31.75 25.72 -46.43
CA ASN A 4 -31.93 26.46 -45.16
C ASN A 4 -30.88 25.89 -44.17
N ARG A 5 -29.85 26.55 -43.59
CA ARG A 5 -29.52 27.89 -43.03
C ARG A 5 -30.22 28.28 -41.71
N PHE A 6 -29.35 28.66 -40.76
CA PHE A 6 -29.50 29.38 -39.47
C PHE A 6 -29.91 28.54 -38.24
N LYS A 7 -29.37 28.76 -37.02
CA LYS A 7 -28.89 30.02 -36.43
C LYS A 7 -27.91 29.78 -35.25
N THR A 8 -26.87 30.61 -35.22
CA THR A 8 -25.92 30.86 -34.11
C THR A 8 -26.63 31.50 -32.92
N GLY A 9 -26.25 31.14 -31.70
CA GLY A 9 -26.69 31.79 -30.46
C GLY A 9 -25.52 31.99 -29.51
N CYS A 10 -24.84 33.12 -29.65
CA CYS A 10 -23.89 33.65 -28.67
C CYS A 10 -24.69 34.46 -27.63
N ARG A 11 -24.49 34.23 -26.34
CA ARG A 11 -24.91 35.15 -25.27
C ARG A 11 -23.76 35.38 -24.32
N LEU A 12 -23.29 36.62 -24.35
CA LEU A 12 -22.43 37.27 -23.37
C LEU A 12 -23.32 37.97 -22.32
N MET A 13 -22.69 38.38 -21.22
CA MET A 13 -23.19 39.12 -20.04
C MET A 13 -23.64 38.21 -18.88
N GLY A 14 -23.25 38.46 -17.62
CA GLY A 14 -22.55 39.61 -17.06
C GLY A 14 -21.93 39.24 -15.72
N GLY A 15 -20.89 39.99 -15.36
CA GLY A 15 -20.18 39.81 -14.11
C GLY A 15 -21.03 40.14 -12.90
N LEU A 16 -20.72 39.47 -11.80
CA LEU A 16 -20.95 40.00 -10.46
C LEU A 16 -19.70 39.67 -9.64
N SER A 17 -18.87 40.69 -9.50
CA SER A 17 -17.72 40.71 -8.60
C SER A 17 -18.26 40.85 -7.19
N VAL A 18 -18.11 39.82 -6.36
CA VAL A 18 -18.39 39.90 -4.92
C VAL A 18 -17.06 39.93 -4.20
N LEU A 19 -16.69 41.14 -3.81
CA LEU A 19 -15.59 41.48 -2.92
C LEU A 19 -15.98 41.02 -1.50
N VAL A 20 -15.35 39.97 -0.99
CA VAL A 20 -15.47 39.58 0.43
C VAL A 20 -14.23 40.05 1.17
N LEU A 21 -14.50 40.86 2.19
CA LEU A 21 -13.59 41.62 3.03
C LEU A 21 -12.75 40.68 3.90
N LEU A 22 -11.43 40.86 3.86
CA LEU A 22 -10.45 40.22 4.73
C LEU A 22 -10.45 40.93 6.10
N THR A 23 -10.88 40.26 7.17
CA THR A 23 -10.67 40.73 8.55
C THR A 23 -9.49 40.00 9.17
N VAL A 24 -8.36 40.71 9.26
CA VAL A 24 -7.18 40.31 10.03
C VAL A 24 -7.44 40.68 11.49
N LEU A 25 -7.49 39.68 12.38
CA LEU A 25 -7.31 39.90 13.82
C LEU A 25 -5.90 39.46 14.19
N ALA A 26 -5.02 40.45 14.37
CA ALA A 26 -3.76 40.30 15.06
C ALA A 26 -4.03 40.42 16.57
N ALA A 27 -3.62 39.40 17.34
CA ALA A 27 -3.50 39.49 18.78
C ALA A 27 -2.05 39.18 19.16
N CYS A 28 -1.34 40.19 19.63
CA CYS A 28 -0.09 40.05 20.36
C CYS A 28 -0.41 39.81 21.84
N SER A 29 0.29 38.87 22.47
CA SER A 29 0.68 38.99 23.88
C SER A 29 2.14 38.64 24.00
N LYS A 30 2.88 39.54 24.64
CA LYS A 30 4.28 39.39 25.04
C LYS A 30 4.38 38.92 26.50
N ASP A 31 5.63 38.66 26.88
CA ASP A 31 6.22 38.63 28.22
C ASP A 31 6.15 37.24 28.91
N ALA A 32 7.21 36.69 29.53
CA ALA A 32 8.56 37.16 29.80
C ALA A 32 9.50 35.96 30.07
N ASP A 33 10.79 36.28 30.04
CA ASP A 33 12.00 35.51 30.38
C ASP A 33 11.91 34.61 31.63
N MET A 34 12.74 33.56 31.69
CA MET A 34 13.82 33.44 32.69
C MET A 34 14.76 32.28 32.33
N ASP A 35 16.04 32.61 32.20
CA ASP A 35 17.21 31.73 32.23
C ASP A 35 17.25 30.87 33.50
N ASN A 36 17.82 29.67 33.42
CA ASN A 36 18.87 29.30 34.37
C ASN A 36 19.78 28.19 33.81
N ASP A 37 21.05 28.55 33.68
CA ASP A 37 22.20 27.65 33.63
C ASP A 37 22.30 26.81 34.91
N SER A 38 22.72 25.56 34.79
CA SER A 38 23.68 25.00 35.76
C SER A 38 24.49 23.88 35.12
N GLU A 39 25.73 24.20 34.79
CA GLU A 39 26.83 23.25 34.81
C GLU A 39 27.06 22.80 36.27
N ASP A 40 27.30 21.50 36.50
CA ASP A 40 28.25 21.10 37.54
C ASP A 40 29.01 19.85 37.14
N LYS A 41 30.26 19.85 37.58
CA LYS A 41 31.44 19.12 37.15
C LYS A 41 31.68 17.88 38.02
N THR A 42 32.26 16.88 37.36
CA THR A 42 33.32 15.95 37.81
C THR A 42 33.40 15.51 39.27
N ASP A 43 33.52 14.21 39.49
CA ASP A 43 34.65 13.68 40.27
C ASP A 43 35.07 12.27 39.83
N VAL A 44 36.39 12.11 39.80
CA VAL A 44 37.20 10.95 39.38
C VAL A 44 37.66 10.22 40.63
N ILE A 45 37.58 8.89 40.68
CA ILE A 45 38.52 8.09 41.51
C ILE A 45 38.90 6.80 40.75
N ASP A 46 40.19 6.75 40.42
CA ASP A 46 40.99 5.60 39.98
C ASP A 46 41.61 4.96 41.23
N VAL A 47 41.54 3.62 41.42
CA VAL A 47 42.55 2.87 42.18
C VAL A 47 42.70 1.44 41.62
N VAL A 48 43.91 1.18 41.16
CA VAL A 48 44.59 -0.07 40.79
C VAL A 48 44.76 -1.06 41.95
N ASP A 49 44.72 -2.37 41.70
CA ASP A 49 45.93 -3.23 41.67
C ASP A 49 45.59 -4.74 41.56
N GLU A 50 46.47 -5.44 40.85
CA GLU A 50 46.47 -6.89 40.60
C GLU A 50 47.19 -7.68 41.69
N ALA A 51 46.82 -8.97 41.88
CA ALA A 51 47.77 -10.10 41.93
C ALA A 51 47.05 -11.46 42.05
N ASP A 52 47.24 -12.28 41.01
CA ASP A 52 47.72 -13.69 41.01
C ASP A 52 47.45 -14.60 42.23
N ASP A 53 46.72 -15.71 42.02
CA ASP A 53 47.30 -17.06 42.20
C ASP A 53 46.46 -18.16 41.53
N THR A 54 47.17 -19.16 41.01
CA THR A 54 46.68 -20.21 40.11
C THR A 54 46.44 -21.53 40.87
N TYR A 55 45.38 -22.29 40.54
CA TYR A 55 45.40 -23.72 40.11
C TYR A 55 44.13 -24.54 40.42
N LYS A 56 43.79 -25.32 39.38
CA LYS A 56 43.10 -26.63 39.31
C LYS A 56 41.60 -26.68 39.01
N THR A 57 41.35 -26.88 37.71
CA THR A 57 40.68 -28.03 37.07
C THR A 57 39.43 -28.58 37.75
N ASP A 58 38.30 -28.42 37.06
CA ASP A 58 37.34 -29.50 36.86
C ASP A 58 36.72 -29.39 35.46
N GLU A 59 36.72 -30.52 34.76
CA GLU A 59 36.00 -30.76 33.52
C GLU A 59 34.51 -30.47 33.71
N SER A 60 33.93 -29.64 32.86
CA SER A 60 32.51 -29.71 32.54
C SER A 60 32.29 -29.22 31.11
N ASP A 61 32.11 -30.20 30.23
CA ASP A 61 31.23 -30.22 29.06
C ASP A 61 30.72 -28.86 28.57
N GLU A 62 31.44 -28.24 27.63
CA GLU A 62 30.90 -27.18 26.80
C GLU A 62 29.84 -27.77 25.86
N THR A 63 28.59 -27.72 26.31
CA THR A 63 27.46 -27.73 25.37
C THR A 63 27.13 -26.28 25.03
N ASP A 64 27.49 -25.96 23.80
CA ASP A 64 27.17 -24.77 23.02
C ASP A 64 25.68 -24.39 23.17
N GLU A 65 25.37 -23.49 24.10
CA GLU A 65 24.08 -22.79 24.12
C GLU A 65 24.09 -21.72 23.02
N THR A 66 23.99 -22.21 21.77
CA THR A 66 23.33 -21.44 20.74
C THR A 66 21.87 -21.34 21.14
N GLU A 67 21.48 -20.19 21.68
CA GLU A 67 20.08 -19.81 21.80
C GLU A 67 19.45 -19.83 20.41
N GLY A 68 18.90 -20.99 20.06
CA GLY A 68 17.99 -21.14 18.95
C GLY A 68 16.78 -20.27 19.24
N VAL A 69 16.71 -19.13 18.55
CA VAL A 69 15.44 -18.44 18.33
C VAL A 69 14.49 -19.50 17.79
N GLY A 70 13.60 -19.96 18.66
CA GLY A 70 12.64 -21.01 18.36
C GLY A 70 11.85 -20.56 17.15
N ASN A 71 12.15 -21.15 16.00
CA ASN A 71 11.43 -20.94 14.76
C ASN A 71 10.11 -21.70 14.87
N SER A 72 9.24 -21.26 15.79
CA SER A 72 7.86 -21.71 15.82
C SER A 72 7.26 -21.32 14.47
N PRO A 73 6.82 -22.29 13.65
CA PRO A 73 6.33 -21.97 12.33
C PRO A 73 5.12 -21.05 12.47
N CYS A 74 5.13 -19.94 11.73
CA CYS A 74 3.99 -19.02 11.68
C CYS A 74 2.79 -19.81 11.15
N THR A 75 1.85 -20.18 12.02
CA THR A 75 0.64 -20.91 11.62
C THR A 75 -0.55 -19.98 11.38
N ASP A 76 -0.52 -18.79 11.97
CA ASP A 76 -1.55 -17.77 11.80
C ASP A 76 -1.13 -16.72 10.76
N VAL A 77 -1.84 -16.71 9.63
CA VAL A 77 -1.66 -15.75 8.54
C VAL A 77 -1.86 -14.30 8.98
N ALA A 78 -2.57 -14.05 10.08
CA ALA A 78 -2.74 -12.71 10.66
C ALA A 78 -1.41 -12.08 11.10
N ASN A 79 -0.43 -12.92 11.46
CA ASN A 79 0.87 -12.50 11.98
C ASN A 79 1.95 -12.48 10.90
N TYR A 80 1.61 -12.72 9.64
CA TYR A 80 2.57 -12.74 8.55
C TYR A 80 3.05 -11.32 8.23
N ILE A 81 4.38 -11.17 8.16
CA ILE A 81 5.05 -10.00 7.62
C ILE A 81 5.86 -10.46 6.41
N PHE A 82 5.52 -9.92 5.24
CA PHE A 82 6.16 -10.23 3.97
C PHE A 82 7.36 -9.32 3.75
N LYS A 83 8.54 -9.91 3.60
CA LYS A 83 9.79 -9.18 3.43
C LYS A 83 9.99 -8.76 1.98
N GLU A 84 10.29 -7.49 1.79
CA GLU A 84 10.87 -6.99 0.56
C GLU A 84 12.28 -7.56 0.37
N LYS A 85 12.61 -7.91 -0.88
CA LYS A 85 13.95 -8.38 -1.27
C LYS A 85 14.29 -7.87 -2.66
N ASN A 86 15.45 -7.20 -2.78
CA ASN A 86 15.97 -6.68 -4.05
C ASN A 86 14.98 -5.82 -4.83
N GLY A 87 14.24 -4.98 -4.13
CA GLY A 87 13.24 -4.08 -4.69
C GLY A 87 11.89 -4.72 -4.99
N LEU A 88 11.64 -5.97 -4.58
CA LEU A 88 10.40 -6.69 -4.85
C LEU A 88 9.72 -7.18 -3.55
N VAL A 89 8.42 -6.91 -3.45
CA VAL A 89 7.48 -7.64 -2.59
C VAL A 89 6.57 -8.43 -3.51
N ASN A 90 6.36 -9.71 -3.24
CA ASN A 90 5.59 -10.60 -4.11
C ASN A 90 4.81 -11.63 -3.30
N VAL A 91 3.48 -11.53 -3.30
CA VAL A 91 2.63 -12.19 -2.30
C VAL A 91 1.33 -12.71 -2.93
N GLU A 92 1.01 -13.97 -2.67
CA GLU A 92 -0.28 -14.59 -3.01
C GLU A 92 -1.37 -14.16 -2.02
N PHE A 93 -2.57 -13.81 -2.51
CA PHE A 93 -3.68 -13.33 -1.68
C PHE A 93 -4.24 -14.40 -0.74
N GLU A 94 -4.01 -15.68 -1.02
CA GLU A 94 -4.34 -16.78 -0.12
C GLU A 94 -3.63 -16.72 1.24
N ASN A 95 -2.56 -15.93 1.37
CA ASN A 95 -1.85 -15.69 2.62
C ASN A 95 -2.43 -14.51 3.42
N ALA A 96 -3.74 -14.34 3.37
CA ALA A 96 -4.48 -13.32 4.10
C ALA A 96 -5.55 -13.94 5.01
N GLN A 97 -6.07 -13.15 5.94
CA GLN A 97 -7.36 -13.47 6.55
C GLN A 97 -8.49 -13.11 5.58
N PHE A 98 -9.48 -14.00 5.49
CA PHE A 98 -10.67 -13.83 4.67
C PHE A 98 -11.84 -13.49 5.59
N PRO A 99 -12.17 -12.20 5.79
CA PRO A 99 -13.37 -11.84 6.54
C PRO A 99 -14.62 -12.18 5.71
N ASP A 100 -15.78 -12.21 6.39
CA ASP A 100 -17.06 -12.60 5.79
C ASP A 100 -17.31 -11.94 4.42
N GLY A 101 -17.58 -12.78 3.41
CA GLY A 101 -17.86 -12.39 2.03
C GLY A 101 -16.66 -12.52 1.07
N TRP A 102 -15.43 -12.55 1.58
CA TRP A 102 -14.29 -13.01 0.78
C TRP A 102 -14.20 -14.53 0.80
N VAL A 103 -14.02 -15.11 -0.38
CA VAL A 103 -13.93 -16.56 -0.57
C VAL A 103 -12.64 -16.89 -1.30
N LEU A 104 -11.95 -17.94 -0.86
CA LEU A 104 -10.86 -18.55 -1.61
C LEU A 104 -11.46 -19.49 -2.65
N LYS A 105 -11.12 -19.26 -3.92
CA LYS A 105 -11.51 -20.11 -5.04
C LYS A 105 -10.30 -20.64 -5.78
N ASP A 106 -10.49 -21.78 -6.42
CA ASP A 106 -9.46 -22.54 -7.12
C ASP A 106 -9.95 -23.06 -8.48
N ASP A 107 -11.00 -22.45 -9.04
CA ASP A 107 -11.48 -22.79 -10.39
C ASP A 107 -10.66 -22.13 -11.50
N GLY A 108 -10.20 -22.95 -12.46
CA GLY A 108 -9.37 -22.56 -13.60
C GLY A 108 -7.89 -22.89 -13.39
N ASP A 109 -7.05 -22.57 -14.37
CA ASP A 109 -5.62 -22.93 -14.35
C ASP A 109 -4.68 -21.70 -14.40
N SER A 110 -5.23 -20.49 -14.50
CA SER A 110 -4.46 -19.26 -14.75
C SER A 110 -4.05 -18.49 -13.48
N PHE A 111 -4.46 -18.97 -12.30
CA PHE A 111 -4.04 -18.44 -10.99
C PHE A 111 -2.78 -19.16 -10.46
N SER A 112 -2.17 -18.68 -9.38
CA SER A 112 -1.02 -19.30 -8.72
C SER A 112 -1.32 -19.69 -7.27
N GLY A 113 -0.45 -20.50 -6.65
CA GLY A 113 -0.68 -20.96 -5.27
C GLY A 113 -1.84 -21.96 -5.18
N LYS A 114 -2.58 -21.93 -4.06
CA LYS A 114 -3.75 -22.80 -3.81
C LYS A 114 -5.06 -22.16 -4.26
N GLY A 115 -5.06 -20.89 -4.64
CA GLY A 115 -6.26 -20.21 -5.10
C GLY A 115 -6.14 -18.69 -5.11
N TYR A 116 -7.24 -18.06 -5.53
CA TYR A 116 -7.40 -16.62 -5.58
C TYR A 116 -8.56 -16.17 -4.68
N MET A 117 -8.50 -14.94 -4.22
CA MET A 117 -9.54 -14.35 -3.39
C MET A 117 -10.58 -13.62 -4.24
N VAL A 118 -11.87 -13.82 -3.95
CA VAL A 118 -12.98 -13.16 -4.65
C VAL A 118 -14.06 -12.72 -3.67
N TRP A 119 -14.63 -11.54 -3.90
CA TRP A 119 -15.75 -11.03 -3.10
C TRP A 119 -17.07 -11.57 -3.66
N GLU A 120 -17.85 -12.26 -2.83
CA GLU A 120 -19.18 -12.79 -3.21
C GLU A 120 -20.34 -12.09 -2.50
N GLY A 121 -20.06 -11.13 -1.62
CA GLY A 121 -21.08 -10.34 -0.93
C GLY A 121 -21.60 -9.15 -1.75
N ASP A 122 -22.25 -8.22 -1.06
CA ASP A 122 -22.84 -7.01 -1.65
C ASP A 122 -21.80 -6.06 -2.26
N GLN A 123 -22.24 -5.29 -3.25
CA GLN A 123 -21.42 -4.30 -3.96
C GLN A 123 -21.20 -3.02 -3.13
N TYR A 124 -19.96 -2.53 -3.08
CA TYR A 124 -19.57 -1.33 -2.33
C TYR A 124 -18.89 -0.27 -3.22
N LEU A 125 -19.58 0.13 -4.28
CA LEU A 125 -19.03 0.95 -5.37
C LEU A 125 -18.56 2.36 -4.99
N GLY A 126 -19.03 2.90 -3.85
CA GLY A 126 -18.68 4.23 -3.32
C GLY A 126 -18.47 4.27 -1.80
N SER A 127 -18.38 3.09 -1.15
CA SER A 127 -18.27 2.94 0.30
C SER A 127 -17.11 1.98 0.62
N PRO A 128 -15.85 2.40 0.43
CA PRO A 128 -14.70 1.56 0.73
C PRO A 128 -14.61 1.22 2.23
N GLY A 129 -13.81 0.20 2.56
CA GLY A 129 -13.56 -0.26 3.92
C GLY A 129 -14.46 -1.40 4.39
N ASN A 130 -15.47 -1.80 3.60
CA ASN A 130 -16.29 -2.99 3.87
C ASN A 130 -15.54 -4.27 3.49
N GLY A 131 -15.66 -5.32 4.31
CA GLY A 131 -14.90 -6.57 4.10
C GLY A 131 -13.38 -6.32 4.08
N LYS A 132 -12.87 -5.45 4.95
CA LYS A 132 -11.46 -5.05 4.92
C LYS A 132 -10.55 -6.20 5.34
N THR A 133 -9.51 -6.47 4.55
CA THR A 133 -8.36 -7.31 4.94
C THR A 133 -7.05 -6.58 4.67
N SER A 134 -5.93 -7.08 5.20
CA SER A 134 -4.67 -6.34 5.22
C SER A 134 -3.46 -7.27 5.16
N PHE A 135 -2.36 -6.73 4.62
CA PHE A 135 -1.07 -7.39 4.54
C PHE A 135 -0.01 -6.50 5.18
N LYS A 136 0.86 -7.09 6.01
CA LYS A 136 2.02 -6.42 6.58
C LYS A 136 3.24 -6.64 5.71
N ILE A 137 3.92 -5.56 5.35
CA ILE A 137 5.02 -5.58 4.39
C ILE A 137 6.23 -4.92 5.05
N GLU A 138 7.34 -5.64 5.17
CA GLU A 138 8.60 -5.09 5.65
C GLU A 138 9.42 -4.55 4.47
N ILE A 139 9.64 -3.24 4.47
CA ILE A 139 10.45 -2.54 3.48
C ILE A 139 11.83 -2.27 4.08
N LYS A 140 12.90 -2.75 3.42
CA LYS A 140 14.29 -2.44 3.78
C LYS A 140 14.91 -1.46 2.80
N ASN A 141 14.68 -1.69 1.51
CA ASN A 141 15.09 -0.76 0.46
C ASN A 141 14.03 0.33 0.33
N THR A 142 14.31 1.52 0.85
CA THR A 142 13.40 2.67 0.74
C THR A 142 13.28 3.15 -0.70
N GLY A 143 12.15 3.73 -1.07
CA GLY A 143 11.98 4.34 -2.38
C GLY A 143 10.53 4.38 -2.83
N THR A 144 10.35 4.61 -4.13
CA THR A 144 9.04 4.57 -4.78
C THR A 144 8.83 3.19 -5.41
N TYR A 145 7.72 2.56 -5.05
CA TYR A 145 7.33 1.25 -5.54
C TYR A 145 6.07 1.39 -6.40
N ARG A 146 6.04 0.68 -7.53
CA ARG A 146 4.84 0.51 -8.33
C ARG A 146 4.06 -0.72 -7.85
N PHE A 147 2.76 -0.57 -7.68
CA PHE A 147 1.85 -1.65 -7.34
C PHE A 147 1.26 -2.28 -8.61
N LEU A 148 1.26 -3.61 -8.68
CA LEU A 148 0.46 -4.40 -9.61
C LEU A 148 -0.18 -5.58 -8.89
N TRP A 149 -1.34 -6.01 -9.36
CA TRP A 149 -1.89 -7.31 -9.00
C TRP A 149 -2.24 -8.12 -10.23
N LYS A 150 -2.30 -9.43 -10.04
CA LYS A 150 -2.80 -10.39 -11.01
C LYS A 150 -4.27 -10.61 -10.69
N SER A 151 -5.14 -10.18 -11.61
CA SER A 151 -6.58 -10.15 -11.36
C SER A 151 -7.42 -10.56 -12.57
N ALA A 152 -8.63 -11.04 -12.29
CA ALA A 152 -9.59 -11.57 -13.24
C ALA A 152 -11.00 -11.02 -13.01
N VAL A 153 -11.81 -10.99 -14.06
CA VAL A 153 -13.25 -10.77 -13.99
C VAL A 153 -13.93 -12.14 -13.92
N LYS A 154 -14.50 -12.47 -12.77
CA LYS A 154 -15.16 -13.76 -12.50
C LYS A 154 -16.69 -13.67 -12.55
N SER A 155 -17.25 -12.51 -12.90
CA SER A 155 -18.69 -12.29 -13.06
C SER A 155 -18.95 -11.33 -14.20
N GLY A 156 -19.89 -11.70 -15.09
CA GLY A 156 -20.19 -10.93 -16.29
C GLY A 156 -19.46 -11.46 -17.54
N ASN A 157 -19.57 -10.71 -18.64
CA ASN A 157 -19.09 -11.11 -19.97
C ASN A 157 -18.22 -10.03 -20.64
N SER A 158 -17.95 -8.91 -19.94
CA SER A 158 -17.14 -7.80 -20.41
C SER A 158 -16.01 -7.48 -19.43
N GLY A 159 -14.91 -6.94 -19.93
CA GLY A 159 -13.79 -6.50 -19.09
C GLY A 159 -14.10 -5.31 -18.19
N SER A 160 -15.24 -4.66 -18.41
CA SER A 160 -15.80 -3.60 -17.56
C SER A 160 -16.70 -4.13 -16.44
N ASP A 161 -17.08 -5.39 -16.50
CA ASP A 161 -17.96 -6.00 -15.50
C ASP A 161 -17.09 -6.37 -14.30
N HIS A 162 -17.51 -5.98 -13.09
CA HIS A 162 -16.97 -6.56 -11.85
C HIS A 162 -15.43 -6.60 -11.76
N ASN A 163 -14.76 -5.54 -12.23
CA ASN A 163 -13.34 -5.56 -12.59
C ASN A 163 -12.44 -4.80 -11.62
N ASP A 164 -12.91 -4.54 -10.40
CA ASP A 164 -12.21 -3.67 -9.47
C ASP A 164 -12.45 -3.97 -7.98
N THR A 165 -11.44 -3.60 -7.19
CA THR A 165 -11.38 -3.72 -5.72
C THR A 165 -10.73 -2.45 -5.15
N TRP A 166 -11.01 -2.10 -3.90
CA TRP A 166 -10.39 -0.94 -3.24
C TRP A 166 -8.99 -1.25 -2.70
N LEU A 167 -8.08 -0.29 -2.81
CA LEU A 167 -6.71 -0.35 -2.27
C LEU A 167 -6.36 0.91 -1.48
N ARG A 168 -5.64 0.76 -0.36
CA ARG A 168 -5.11 1.87 0.43
C ARG A 168 -3.78 1.51 1.10
N PHE A 169 -2.91 2.51 1.21
CA PHE A 169 -1.70 2.53 2.04
C PHE A 169 -1.73 3.77 2.93
N ASN A 170 -2.27 3.63 4.15
CA ASN A 170 -2.51 4.80 5.02
C ASN A 170 -1.30 5.16 5.90
N ASP A 171 -0.34 4.23 6.04
CA ASP A 171 0.88 4.40 6.83
C ASP A 171 2.15 4.59 5.97
N ALA A 172 2.01 4.65 4.64
CA ALA A 172 3.09 5.00 3.72
C ALA A 172 3.34 6.52 3.69
N ASP A 173 4.54 6.93 3.27
CA ASP A 173 4.91 8.35 3.17
C ASP A 173 4.18 9.07 2.04
N ASP A 174 3.91 8.37 0.93
CA ASP A 174 2.99 8.82 -0.12
C ASP A 174 2.28 7.65 -0.82
N PHE A 175 1.09 7.93 -1.36
CA PHE A 175 0.29 6.98 -2.14
C PHE A 175 -0.47 7.73 -3.23
N TYR A 176 -0.11 7.49 -4.49
CA TYR A 176 -0.60 8.25 -5.63
C TYR A 176 -0.73 7.38 -6.88
N ALA A 177 -1.37 7.93 -7.91
CA ALA A 177 -1.39 7.33 -9.23
C ALA A 177 -0.80 8.29 -10.26
N GLN A 178 -0.03 7.76 -11.21
CA GLN A 178 0.67 8.56 -12.21
C GLN A 178 0.54 7.99 -13.63
N LYS A 179 0.45 8.90 -14.60
CA LYS A 179 0.60 8.65 -16.04
C LYS A 179 1.33 9.83 -16.65
N ASP A 180 2.52 9.60 -17.19
CA ASP A 180 3.41 10.65 -17.67
C ASP A 180 3.63 11.70 -16.54
N ASP A 181 3.40 12.98 -16.81
CA ASP A 181 3.51 14.06 -15.82
C ASP A 181 2.24 14.25 -14.96
N SER A 182 1.16 13.51 -15.25
CA SER A 182 -0.10 13.59 -14.50
C SER A 182 -0.05 12.73 -13.25
N ILE A 183 -0.19 13.36 -12.08
CA ILE A 183 -0.27 12.70 -10.77
C ILE A 183 -1.63 13.02 -10.13
N VAL A 184 -2.30 12.01 -9.60
CA VAL A 184 -3.54 12.15 -8.81
C VAL A 184 -3.43 11.41 -7.49
N TYR A 185 -4.16 11.89 -6.49
CA TYR A 185 -4.18 11.33 -5.13
C TYR A 185 -5.59 10.84 -4.77
N PRO A 186 -5.72 9.82 -3.89
CA PRO A 186 -7.04 9.41 -3.41
C PRO A 186 -7.76 10.59 -2.76
N LYS A 187 -9.08 10.64 -2.90
CA LYS A 187 -9.91 11.64 -2.25
C LYS A 187 -9.76 11.55 -0.72
N ASP A 188 -10.02 12.68 -0.07
CA ASP A 188 -9.99 12.83 1.39
C ASP A 188 -8.61 12.65 2.06
N THR A 189 -7.53 12.68 1.28
CA THR A 189 -6.13 12.69 1.78
C THR A 189 -5.58 14.10 2.01
N GLY A 190 -6.33 15.13 1.62
CA GLY A 190 -5.86 16.52 1.60
C GLY A 190 -4.93 16.86 0.41
N LYS A 191 -4.61 15.88 -0.45
CA LYS A 191 -3.81 16.09 -1.66
C LYS A 191 -4.68 16.16 -2.92
N THR A 192 -4.23 16.95 -3.90
CA THR A 192 -4.93 17.21 -5.17
C THR A 192 -3.92 17.26 -6.33
N PRO A 193 -4.33 16.97 -7.58
CA PRO A 193 -5.68 16.64 -8.03
C PRO A 193 -6.12 15.23 -7.62
N ASN A 194 -7.43 14.96 -7.70
CA ASN A 194 -8.00 13.64 -7.40
C ASN A 194 -8.47 12.95 -8.69
N PRO A 195 -8.54 11.61 -8.73
CA PRO A 195 -8.99 10.89 -9.93
C PRO A 195 -10.48 11.12 -10.18
N GLU A 196 -10.86 11.12 -11.46
CA GLU A 196 -12.25 10.91 -11.85
C GLU A 196 -12.73 9.52 -11.45
N GLY A 197 -14.01 9.43 -11.10
CA GLY A 197 -14.63 8.22 -10.58
C GLY A 197 -14.63 8.11 -9.06
N ALA A 198 -14.89 6.89 -8.60
CA ALA A 198 -15.06 6.59 -7.18
C ALA A 198 -13.70 6.51 -6.46
N SER A 199 -13.55 7.30 -5.41
CA SER A 199 -12.44 7.31 -4.45
C SER A 199 -12.97 8.00 -3.19
N LYS A 200 -12.54 7.57 -2.01
CA LYS A 200 -13.01 8.12 -0.72
C LYS A 200 -12.07 7.67 0.39
N ASP A 201 -11.89 8.47 1.44
CA ASP A 201 -11.20 8.09 2.69
C ASP A 201 -9.79 7.49 2.47
N GLY A 202 -9.04 8.02 1.51
CA GLY A 202 -7.70 7.52 1.16
C GLY A 202 -7.67 6.31 0.22
N TRP A 203 -8.81 5.79 -0.21
CA TRP A 203 -8.90 4.61 -1.06
C TRP A 203 -8.92 4.94 -2.55
N PHE A 204 -8.12 4.23 -3.34
CA PHE A 204 -8.29 4.16 -4.79
C PHE A 204 -9.13 2.96 -5.19
N LYS A 205 -10.02 3.18 -6.16
CA LYS A 205 -10.58 2.10 -6.97
C LYS A 205 -9.47 1.59 -7.89
N ILE A 206 -9.09 0.33 -7.76
CA ILE A 206 -8.11 -0.29 -8.65
C ILE A 206 -8.82 -1.24 -9.58
N TYR A 207 -8.67 -1.03 -10.89
CA TYR A 207 -9.34 -1.79 -11.92
C TYR A 207 -8.36 -2.41 -12.93
N ARG A 208 -8.83 -3.46 -13.58
CA ARG A 208 -8.26 -4.04 -14.81
C ARG A 208 -9.14 -3.68 -16.02
N SER A 209 -8.59 -3.66 -17.23
CA SER A 209 -9.33 -3.30 -18.45
C SER A 209 -9.18 -4.33 -19.57
N GLY A 210 -10.00 -4.26 -20.61
CA GLY A 210 -9.86 -5.09 -21.82
C GLY A 210 -10.53 -6.47 -21.74
N ASN A 211 -10.60 -7.15 -22.89
CA ASN A 211 -11.53 -8.27 -23.10
C ASN A 211 -11.02 -9.64 -22.66
N ASN A 212 -9.73 -9.77 -22.32
CA ASN A 212 -9.31 -10.94 -21.56
C ASN A 212 -9.96 -10.84 -20.18
N LEU A 213 -10.83 -11.79 -19.82
CA LEU A 213 -11.47 -11.82 -18.50
C LEU A 213 -10.64 -12.61 -17.49
N ASP A 214 -9.68 -13.40 -17.96
CA ASP A 214 -8.82 -14.22 -17.13
C ASP A 214 -7.71 -13.40 -16.44
N PHE A 215 -6.98 -14.07 -15.55
CA PHE A 215 -5.92 -13.49 -14.75
C PHE A 215 -4.85 -12.82 -15.59
N LYS A 216 -4.54 -11.57 -15.24
CA LYS A 216 -3.41 -10.83 -15.81
C LYS A 216 -2.91 -9.77 -14.86
N TRP A 217 -1.65 -9.39 -15.02
CA TRP A 217 -1.02 -8.30 -14.29
C TRP A 217 -1.50 -6.93 -14.80
N GLN A 218 -2.34 -6.26 -14.02
CA GLN A 218 -2.75 -4.88 -14.29
C GLN A 218 -3.38 -4.24 -13.06
N SER A 219 -2.92 -3.05 -12.69
CA SER A 219 -3.57 -2.18 -11.71
C SER A 219 -3.68 -0.79 -12.29
N SER A 220 -4.90 -0.26 -12.38
CA SER A 220 -5.13 1.10 -12.84
C SER A 220 -6.20 1.80 -12.02
N THR A 221 -6.16 3.13 -11.99
CA THR A 221 -7.21 3.98 -11.44
C THR A 221 -7.45 5.18 -12.36
N PHE A 222 -8.34 6.09 -11.98
CA PHE A 222 -8.75 7.27 -12.76
C PHE A 222 -9.56 6.88 -14.01
N ASP A 223 -10.89 7.02 -13.88
CA ASP A 223 -11.83 6.62 -14.93
C ASP A 223 -11.57 7.32 -16.26
N ASN A 224 -11.53 6.51 -17.32
CA ASN A 224 -11.22 6.93 -18.71
C ASN A 224 -9.83 7.55 -18.91
N ASN A 225 -8.95 7.48 -17.90
CA ASN A 225 -7.60 8.03 -17.97
C ASN A 225 -6.64 7.20 -17.11
N GLY A 226 -6.52 5.89 -17.40
CA GLY A 226 -5.82 4.94 -16.54
C GLY A 226 -4.43 5.38 -16.09
N HIS A 227 -4.24 5.55 -14.78
CA HIS A 227 -2.93 5.81 -14.14
C HIS A 227 -2.39 4.55 -13.47
N ASN A 228 -1.07 4.41 -13.42
CA ASN A 228 -0.37 3.38 -12.65
C ASN A 228 -0.31 3.79 -11.17
N ILE A 229 -0.24 2.81 -10.27
CA ILE A 229 -0.31 3.04 -8.82
C ILE A 229 1.08 3.01 -8.21
N TYR A 230 1.40 4.00 -7.38
CA TYR A 230 2.70 4.15 -6.72
C TYR A 230 2.56 4.38 -5.22
N VAL A 231 3.49 3.83 -4.46
CA VAL A 231 3.61 3.98 -3.01
C VAL A 231 5.04 4.41 -2.70
N VAL A 232 5.21 5.35 -1.78
CA VAL A 232 6.53 5.83 -1.34
C VAL A 232 6.78 5.39 0.09
N PHE A 233 7.94 4.76 0.30
CA PHE A 233 8.47 4.41 1.60
C PHE A 233 9.79 5.14 1.79
N ALA A 234 9.76 6.26 2.51
CA ALA A 234 10.94 7.09 2.78
C ALA A 234 11.79 6.53 3.93
N LYS A 235 11.27 5.56 4.68
CA LYS A 235 11.94 4.92 5.82
C LYS A 235 11.81 3.41 5.73
N ALA A 236 12.82 2.69 6.24
CA ALA A 236 12.68 1.26 6.44
C ALA A 236 11.68 1.00 7.57
N GLY A 237 10.85 -0.03 7.42
CA GLY A 237 9.80 -0.31 8.40
C GLY A 237 8.78 -1.33 7.92
N VAL A 238 7.80 -1.60 8.79
CA VAL A 238 6.64 -2.44 8.45
C VAL A 238 5.46 -1.53 8.12
N TYR A 239 4.90 -1.72 6.94
CA TYR A 239 3.80 -0.96 6.37
C TYR A 239 2.57 -1.84 6.17
N THR A 240 1.41 -1.21 5.98
CA THR A 240 0.12 -1.90 5.83
C THR A 240 -0.48 -1.62 4.48
N MET A 241 -0.59 -2.67 3.66
CA MET A 241 -1.50 -2.66 2.53
C MET A 241 -2.89 -3.05 3.01
N GLU A 242 -3.89 -2.22 2.77
CA GLU A 242 -5.28 -2.53 3.03
C GLU A 242 -6.04 -2.72 1.71
N ILE A 243 -6.91 -3.72 1.70
CA ILE A 243 -7.86 -3.95 0.61
C ILE A 243 -9.27 -4.05 1.18
N SER A 244 -10.27 -3.66 0.40
CA SER A 244 -11.68 -3.80 0.79
C SER A 244 -12.58 -4.08 -0.41
N ALA A 245 -13.71 -4.72 -0.14
CA ALA A 245 -14.66 -5.12 -1.16
C ALA A 245 -15.17 -3.91 -1.95
N ARG A 246 -15.19 -4.02 -3.28
CA ARG A 246 -15.85 -3.04 -4.17
C ARG A 246 -16.84 -3.74 -5.08
N SER A 247 -16.31 -4.41 -6.10
CA SER A 247 -17.11 -5.24 -6.99
C SER A 247 -17.12 -6.69 -6.51
N SER A 248 -18.31 -7.28 -6.38
CA SER A 248 -18.41 -8.74 -6.33
C SER A 248 -17.86 -9.35 -7.62
N GLY A 249 -17.25 -10.53 -7.57
CA GLY A 249 -16.73 -11.21 -8.77
C GLY A 249 -15.40 -10.68 -9.32
N HIS A 250 -14.75 -9.72 -8.66
CA HIS A 250 -13.36 -9.39 -8.98
C HIS A 250 -12.41 -10.36 -8.27
N GLY A 251 -11.73 -11.21 -9.04
CA GLY A 251 -10.77 -12.19 -8.51
C GLY A 251 -9.36 -11.61 -8.44
N ILE A 252 -8.70 -11.75 -7.29
CA ILE A 252 -7.34 -11.27 -7.03
C ILE A 252 -6.46 -12.44 -6.54
N ASP A 253 -5.41 -12.72 -7.31
CA ASP A 253 -4.55 -13.90 -7.17
C ASP A 253 -3.26 -13.56 -6.41
N ARG A 254 -2.51 -12.59 -6.97
CA ARG A 254 -1.20 -12.19 -6.45
C ARG A 254 -1.03 -10.69 -6.53
N PHE A 255 -0.23 -10.10 -5.65
CA PHE A 255 0.22 -8.71 -5.80
C PHE A 255 1.74 -8.59 -5.74
N ILE A 256 2.22 -7.53 -6.36
CA ILE A 256 3.61 -7.09 -6.27
C ILE A 256 3.69 -5.60 -5.94
N LEU A 257 4.72 -5.25 -5.18
CA LEU A 257 5.30 -3.91 -5.14
C LEU A 257 6.72 -4.04 -5.68
N PHE A 258 7.07 -3.24 -6.69
CA PHE A 258 8.43 -3.25 -7.24
C PHE A 258 8.98 -1.85 -7.47
N ASN A 259 10.25 -1.62 -7.14
CA ASN A 259 10.94 -0.36 -7.39
C ASN A 259 11.79 -0.43 -8.68
N ASP A 260 12.64 0.57 -8.92
CA ASP A 260 13.46 0.70 -10.13
C ASP A 260 14.65 -0.27 -10.21
N SER A 261 14.94 -1.04 -9.15
CA SER A 261 15.99 -2.06 -9.18
C SER A 261 15.59 -3.34 -9.91
N ILE A 262 14.32 -3.48 -10.29
CA ILE A 262 13.79 -4.62 -11.04
C ILE A 262 12.85 -4.14 -12.15
N THR A 263 12.93 -4.74 -13.33
CA THR A 263 12.01 -4.39 -14.42
C THR A 263 10.62 -4.96 -14.13
N GLN A 264 9.56 -4.34 -14.68
CA GLN A 264 8.23 -4.92 -14.56
C GLN A 264 8.17 -6.35 -15.13
N ALA A 265 8.89 -6.62 -16.23
CA ALA A 265 8.90 -7.95 -16.86
C ALA A 265 9.47 -9.02 -15.92
N ASP A 266 10.56 -8.71 -15.23
CA ASP A 266 11.15 -9.63 -14.25
C ASP A 266 10.27 -9.75 -13.00
N ALA A 267 9.66 -8.65 -12.54
CA ALA A 267 8.82 -8.63 -11.35
C ALA A 267 7.53 -9.45 -11.50
N ILE A 268 6.99 -9.58 -12.73
CA ILE A 268 5.78 -10.37 -13.02
C ILE A 268 6.08 -11.75 -13.60
N SER A 269 7.35 -12.12 -13.75
CA SER A 269 7.76 -13.42 -14.29
C SER A 269 7.31 -14.56 -13.38
N ASP A 270 7.01 -15.73 -13.96
CA ASP A 270 6.67 -16.94 -13.20
C ASP A 270 7.86 -17.42 -12.34
N ASP A 271 9.09 -17.05 -12.71
CA ASP A 271 10.32 -17.32 -11.95
C ASP A 271 10.57 -16.33 -10.80
N ALA A 272 9.73 -15.29 -10.66
CA ALA A 272 9.89 -14.30 -9.60
C ALA A 272 9.60 -14.93 -8.23
N ASN A 273 10.62 -14.92 -7.37
CA ASN A 273 10.50 -15.45 -6.01
C ASN A 273 9.39 -14.75 -5.23
N LEU A 274 8.64 -15.54 -4.45
CA LEU A 274 7.74 -15.02 -3.42
C LEU A 274 8.54 -14.35 -2.30
N SER A 275 7.92 -13.37 -1.66
CA SER A 275 8.46 -12.74 -0.45
C SER A 275 8.58 -13.76 0.67
N GLU A 276 9.75 -13.75 1.33
CA GLU A 276 9.95 -14.49 2.57
C GLU A 276 8.97 -13.97 3.64
N THR A 277 8.37 -14.88 4.40
CA THR A 277 7.47 -14.53 5.51
C THR A 277 8.20 -14.67 6.83
N ARG A 278 7.99 -13.71 7.75
CA ARG A 278 8.31 -13.88 9.18
C ARG A 278 7.08 -13.58 10.03
N CYS A 279 7.12 -14.05 11.27
CA CYS A 279 6.10 -13.74 12.27
C CYS A 279 6.32 -12.32 12.84
N ASN A 280 5.22 -11.66 13.19
CA ASN A 280 5.19 -10.55 14.13
C ASN A 280 5.26 -11.04 15.58
#